data_AF-A0A8J8PQ69-F1
#
_entry.id   AF-A0A8J8PQ69-F1
#
_cell.length_a   1.000
_cell.length_b   1.000
_cell.length_c   1.000
_cell.angle_alpha   90.00
_cell.angle_beta   90.00
_cell.angle_gamma   90.00
#
_symmetry.space_group_name_H-M   'P 1'
#
loop_
_entity.id
_entity.type
_entity.pdbx_description
1 polymer ?
#
loop_
_entity_poly.entity_id
_entity_poly.type
_entity_poly.pdbx_seq_one_letter_code
_entity_poly.pdbx_strand_id
1 'polypeptide(L)'
;MEEQLEKYAEFLEKYAEYLRKNGKPIIDIPLSPEEILSEASRIRAKSKVKAEHGWIYVDLNEGVVEHWAHIEGEVIIKLDKLYRPLKIEIEIKDTMDSEKVINEIERANNEIKFLKDYIMEITLAEGVVEHWAHIEGEVIIKLDKLYRPLKIEIEIKDTMDSEKVLMHADLL
;
A
#
# COMPACT_ATOMS: atom_id res chain seq x y z
N MET A 1 3.47 -5.49 -18.50
CA MET A 1 4.36 -5.65 -17.33
C MET A 1 3.56 -6.12 -16.12
N GLU A 2 2.44 -5.46 -15.78
CA GLU A 2 1.55 -5.88 -14.67
C GLU A 2 1.02 -7.31 -14.80
N GLU A 3 0.55 -7.72 -15.99
CA GLU A 3 0.09 -9.10 -16.23
C GLU A 3 1.19 -10.15 -16.01
N GLN A 4 2.47 -9.78 -16.22
CA GLN A 4 3.59 -10.69 -15.97
C GLN A 4 3.94 -10.78 -14.48
N LEU A 5 3.84 -9.67 -13.75
CA LEU A 5 4.05 -9.64 -12.30
C LEU A 5 2.97 -10.43 -11.56
N GLU A 6 1.71 -10.31 -11.98
CA GLU A 6 0.62 -11.11 -11.39
C GLU A 6 0.81 -12.59 -11.67
N LYS A 7 1.11 -12.97 -12.92
CA LYS A 7 1.44 -14.38 -13.26
C LYS A 7 2.62 -14.92 -12.44
N TYR A 8 3.60 -14.07 -12.15
CA TYR A 8 4.74 -14.46 -11.32
C TYR A 8 4.34 -14.62 -9.84
N ALA A 9 3.54 -13.70 -9.28
CA ALA A 9 3.00 -13.83 -7.93
C ALA A 9 2.15 -15.10 -7.78
N GLU A 10 1.24 -15.37 -8.71
CA GLU A 10 0.44 -16.61 -8.74
C GLU A 10 1.32 -17.87 -8.80
N PHE A 11 2.39 -17.82 -9.59
CA PHE A 11 3.34 -18.93 -9.68
C PHE A 11 3.99 -19.20 -8.32
N LEU A 12 4.46 -18.16 -7.63
CA LEU A 12 5.07 -18.27 -6.31
C LEU A 12 4.08 -18.86 -5.29
N GLU A 13 2.81 -18.46 -5.33
CA GLU A 13 1.78 -19.03 -4.45
C GLU A 13 1.54 -20.52 -4.71
N LYS A 14 1.33 -20.89 -5.98
CA LYS A 14 1.17 -22.29 -6.40
C LYS A 14 2.39 -23.12 -6.00
N TYR A 15 3.58 -22.54 -6.10
CA TYR A 15 4.82 -23.20 -5.71
C TYR A 15 4.94 -23.37 -4.19
N ALA A 16 4.59 -22.35 -3.40
CA ALA A 16 4.56 -22.44 -1.93
C ALA A 16 3.58 -23.51 -1.45
N GLU A 17 2.38 -23.60 -2.04
CA GLU A 17 1.43 -24.66 -1.74
C GLU A 17 1.96 -26.05 -2.10
N TYR A 18 2.60 -26.18 -3.26
CA TYR A 18 3.24 -27.42 -3.67
C TYR A 18 4.30 -27.86 -2.65
N LEU A 19 5.16 -26.94 -2.21
CA LEU A 19 6.20 -27.22 -1.21
C LEU A 19 5.58 -27.67 0.12
N ARG A 20 4.52 -26.99 0.60
CA ARG A 20 3.81 -27.39 1.82
C ARG A 20 3.24 -28.81 1.74
N LYS A 21 2.71 -29.20 0.57
CA LYS A 21 2.07 -30.52 0.36
C LYS A 21 3.09 -31.63 0.15
N ASN A 22 4.21 -31.36 -0.53
CA ASN A 22 5.14 -32.41 -0.99
C ASN A 22 6.47 -32.44 -0.22
N GLY A 23 6.83 -31.37 0.49
CA GLY A 23 8.06 -31.27 1.29
C GLY A 23 9.37 -31.34 0.50
N LYS A 24 9.31 -31.40 -0.83
CA LYS A 24 10.48 -31.52 -1.71
C LYS A 24 10.46 -30.42 -2.78
N PRO A 25 11.49 -29.56 -2.85
CA PRO A 25 11.60 -28.56 -3.89
C PRO A 25 11.83 -29.21 -5.26
N ILE A 26 11.16 -28.67 -6.28
CA ILE A 26 11.41 -28.95 -7.70
C ILE A 26 12.25 -27.86 -8.36
N ILE A 27 12.40 -26.71 -7.70
CA ILE A 27 13.24 -25.58 -8.08
C ILE A 27 14.06 -25.19 -6.84
N ASP A 28 15.34 -24.90 -7.04
CA ASP A 28 16.23 -24.48 -5.96
C ASP A 28 15.95 -23.01 -5.59
N ILE A 29 15.04 -22.83 -4.64
CA ILE A 29 14.70 -21.53 -4.05
C ILE A 29 15.01 -21.64 -2.55
N PRO A 30 15.96 -20.83 -2.01
CA PRO A 30 16.38 -20.91 -0.62
C PRO A 30 15.41 -20.17 0.32
N LEU A 31 14.10 -20.34 0.12
CA LEU A 31 13.04 -19.71 0.90
C LEU A 31 12.04 -20.78 1.36
N SER A 32 11.54 -20.61 2.58
CA SER A 32 10.39 -21.35 3.10
C SER A 32 9.11 -21.00 2.34
N PRO A 33 8.08 -21.86 2.37
CA PRO A 33 6.80 -21.54 1.74
C PRO A 33 6.19 -20.21 2.22
N GLU A 34 6.36 -19.88 3.50
CA GLU A 34 5.89 -18.63 4.10
C GLU A 34 6.62 -17.42 3.52
N GLU A 35 7.94 -17.51 3.35
CA GLU A 35 8.74 -16.47 2.72
C GLU A 35 8.37 -16.29 1.24
N ILE A 36 8.07 -17.38 0.53
CA ILE A 36 7.61 -17.33 -0.87
C ILE A 36 6.26 -16.63 -0.99
N LEU A 37 5.30 -16.95 -0.12
CA LEU A 37 4.00 -16.25 -0.08
C LEU A 37 4.17 -14.76 0.25
N SER A 38 5.08 -14.45 1.17
CA SER A 38 5.41 -13.09 1.54
C SER A 38 6.00 -12.30 0.36
N GLU A 39 6.86 -12.92 -0.44
CA GLU A 39 7.38 -12.33 -1.69
C GLU A 39 6.28 -12.11 -2.73
N ALA A 40 5.38 -13.07 -2.92
CA ALA A 40 4.22 -12.92 -3.82
C ALA A 40 3.34 -11.74 -3.41
N SER A 41 3.07 -11.60 -2.10
CA SER A 41 2.33 -10.47 -1.54
C SER A 41 3.02 -9.13 -1.80
N ARG A 42 4.34 -9.03 -1.57
CA ARG A 42 5.13 -7.81 -1.85
C ARG A 42 5.14 -7.43 -3.34
N ILE A 43 5.17 -8.42 -4.24
CA ILE A 43 5.09 -8.16 -5.69
C ILE A 43 3.74 -7.52 -6.05
N ARG A 44 2.63 -8.00 -5.46
CA ARG A 44 1.32 -7.38 -5.65
C ARG A 44 1.20 -6.01 -4.99
N ALA A 45 1.78 -5.82 -3.81
CA ALA A 45 1.80 -4.50 -3.18
C ALA A 45 2.49 -3.44 -4.07
N LYS A 46 3.56 -3.81 -4.77
CA LYS A 46 4.22 -2.92 -5.74
C LYS A 46 3.33 -2.59 -6.94
N SER A 47 2.48 -3.50 -7.43
CA SER A 47 1.58 -3.19 -8.55
C SER A 47 0.40 -2.28 -8.16
N LYS A 48 0.04 -2.25 -6.88
CA LYS A 48 -1.01 -1.38 -6.32
C LYS A 48 -0.61 0.08 -6.20
N VAL A 49 0.69 0.39 -6.17
CA VAL A 49 1.19 1.76 -5.96
C VAL A 49 1.88 2.26 -7.21
N LYS A 50 1.41 3.39 -7.74
CA LYS A 50 1.94 4.00 -8.97
C LYS A 50 2.04 5.51 -8.78
N ALA A 51 2.98 6.15 -9.48
CA ALA A 51 3.02 7.60 -9.56
C ALA A 51 2.75 8.09 -10.98
N GLU A 52 1.99 9.18 -11.09
CA GLU A 52 1.74 9.87 -12.36
C GLU A 52 1.50 11.36 -12.10
N HIS A 53 2.14 12.23 -12.89
CA HIS A 53 1.92 13.69 -12.85
C HIS A 53 2.01 14.34 -11.45
N GLY A 54 2.92 13.88 -10.59
CA GLY A 54 3.09 14.40 -9.23
C GLY A 54 2.12 13.84 -8.20
N TRP A 55 1.34 12.82 -8.58
CA TRP A 55 0.43 12.10 -7.69
C TRP A 55 0.88 10.67 -7.49
N ILE A 56 0.72 10.15 -6.27
CA ILE A 56 0.84 8.72 -5.96
C ILE A 56 -0.57 8.15 -5.80
N TYR A 57 -0.84 7.08 -6.55
CA TYR A 57 -2.09 6.34 -6.55
C TYR A 57 -1.88 4.99 -5.89
N VAL A 58 -2.79 4.63 -4.99
CA VAL A 58 -2.78 3.36 -4.26
C VAL A 58 -4.13 2.68 -4.45
N ASP A 59 -4.16 1.63 -5.25
CA ASP A 59 -5.36 0.83 -5.49
C ASP A 59 -5.48 -0.26 -4.41
N LEU A 60 -6.53 -0.18 -3.59
CA LEU A 60 -6.74 -1.09 -2.47
C LEU A 60 -7.71 -2.20 -2.84
N ASN A 61 -8.88 -1.83 -3.35
CA ASN A 61 -10.00 -2.72 -3.67
C ASN A 61 -10.73 -2.25 -4.94
N GLU A 62 -11.35 -3.20 -5.64
CA GLU A 62 -12.25 -2.90 -6.76
C GLU A 62 -13.63 -2.46 -6.26
N GLY A 63 -14.27 -1.51 -6.95
CA GLY A 63 -15.61 -1.05 -6.60
C GLY A 63 -16.06 0.21 -7.33
N VAL A 64 -17.22 0.71 -6.94
CA VAL A 64 -17.77 1.99 -7.42
C VAL A 64 -17.61 3.03 -6.33
N VAL A 65 -17.03 4.17 -6.68
CA VAL A 65 -16.83 5.29 -5.75
C VAL A 65 -18.17 5.98 -5.48
N GLU A 66 -18.54 6.07 -4.21
CA GLU A 66 -19.71 6.80 -3.73
C GLU A 66 -19.37 7.86 -2.66
N HIS A 67 -18.28 7.64 -1.91
CA HIS A 67 -17.83 8.55 -0.85
C HIS A 67 -16.34 8.92 -1.00
N TRP A 68 -15.98 10.06 -0.43
CA TRP A 68 -14.70 10.75 -0.64
C TRP A 68 -14.31 11.37 0.70
N ALA A 69 -13.05 11.24 1.11
CA ALA A 69 -12.48 12.00 2.22
C ALA A 69 -11.25 12.75 1.72
N HIS A 70 -11.20 14.05 1.97
CA HIS A 70 -10.09 14.93 1.62
C HIS A 70 -9.41 15.40 2.90
N ILE A 71 -8.10 15.19 2.93
CA ILE A 71 -7.24 15.36 4.09
C ILE A 71 -5.98 16.11 3.65
N GLU A 72 -5.51 17.05 4.45
CA GLU A 72 -4.14 17.54 4.35
C GLU A 72 -3.30 16.86 5.45
N GLY A 73 -2.11 16.39 5.09
CA GLY A 73 -1.31 15.61 6.03
C GLY A 73 0.12 15.31 5.61
N GLU A 74 0.82 14.68 6.54
CA GLU A 74 2.15 14.10 6.33
C GLU A 74 2.01 12.61 6.03
N VAL A 75 2.60 12.16 4.93
CA VAL A 75 2.51 10.79 4.43
C VAL A 75 3.87 10.12 4.50
N ILE A 76 3.94 8.98 5.19
CA ILE A 76 5.12 8.14 5.28
C ILE A 76 4.86 6.82 4.54
N ILE A 77 5.57 6.61 3.43
CA ILE A 77 5.56 5.35 2.69
C ILE A 77 6.72 4.50 3.19
N LYS A 78 6.43 3.33 3.75
CA LYS A 78 7.44 2.37 4.25
C LYS A 78 7.67 1.27 3.23
N LEU A 79 8.93 1.02 2.90
CA LEU A 79 9.33 0.08 1.84
C LEU A 79 10.34 -0.95 2.34
N ASP A 80 10.38 -2.09 1.67
CA ASP A 80 11.38 -3.11 1.89
C ASP A 80 12.73 -2.77 1.21
N LYS A 81 13.73 -3.65 1.37
CA LYS A 81 15.07 -3.51 0.75
C LYS A 81 15.08 -3.39 -0.77
N LEU A 82 13.99 -3.76 -1.45
CA LEU A 82 13.83 -3.68 -2.91
C LEU A 82 12.92 -2.51 -3.31
N TYR A 83 12.67 -1.56 -2.39
CA TYR A 83 11.79 -0.41 -2.60
C TYR A 83 10.36 -0.80 -2.99
N ARG A 84 9.87 -1.94 -2.49
CA ARG A 84 8.47 -2.36 -2.64
C ARG A 84 7.66 -1.83 -1.45
N PRO A 85 6.51 -1.16 -1.70
CA PRO A 85 5.67 -0.62 -0.63
C PRO A 85 5.16 -1.73 0.31
N LEU A 86 5.26 -1.49 1.61
CA LEU A 86 4.74 -2.36 2.67
C LEU A 86 3.58 -1.71 3.40
N LYS A 87 3.73 -0.43 3.75
CA LYS A 87 2.75 0.34 4.53
C LYS A 87 2.74 1.80 4.13
N ILE A 88 1.61 2.45 4.36
CA ILE A 88 1.45 3.90 4.25
C ILE A 88 0.87 4.39 5.57
N GLU A 89 1.53 5.37 6.17
CA GLU A 89 1.05 6.08 7.35
C GLU A 89 0.72 7.52 6.94
N ILE A 90 -0.42 8.03 7.41
CA ILE A 90 -0.87 9.39 7.14
C ILE A 90 -1.15 10.05 8.49
N GLU A 91 -0.41 11.08 8.83
CA GLU A 91 -0.73 11.98 9.94
C GLU A 91 -1.68 13.07 9.42
N ILE A 92 -2.92 13.05 9.91
CA ILE A 92 -3.97 13.99 9.48
C ILE A 92 -3.77 15.34 10.19
N LYS A 93 -3.40 16.38 9.43
CA LYS A 93 -3.28 17.76 9.94
C LYS A 93 -4.60 18.50 9.87
N ASP A 94 -5.35 18.32 8.79
CA ASP A 94 -6.67 18.92 8.60
C ASP A 94 -7.60 17.99 7.81
N THR A 95 -8.89 18.05 8.11
CA THR A 95 -9.94 17.29 7.44
C THR A 95 -10.87 18.27 6.73
N MET A 96 -10.73 18.39 5.41
CA MET A 96 -11.49 19.35 4.60
C MET A 96 -12.94 18.83 4.42
N ASP A 97 -13.83 19.20 5.34
CA ASP A 97 -15.24 18.76 5.41
C ASP A 97 -15.46 17.23 5.50
N SER A 98 -14.41 16.50 5.87
CA SER A 98 -14.36 15.03 5.78
C SER A 98 -14.53 14.30 7.11
N GLU A 99 -14.69 15.03 8.23
CA GLU A 99 -14.82 14.45 9.58
C GLU A 99 -15.88 13.35 9.66
N LYS A 100 -17.07 13.59 9.09
CA LYS A 100 -18.16 12.59 9.11
C LYS A 100 -17.78 11.32 8.34
N VAL A 101 -17.13 11.48 7.20
CA VAL A 101 -16.72 10.35 6.37
C VAL A 101 -15.63 9.55 7.09
N ILE A 102 -14.63 10.24 7.67
CA ILE A 102 -13.53 9.61 8.42
C ILE A 102 -14.05 8.78 9.60
N ASN A 103 -15.01 9.32 10.37
CA ASN A 103 -15.65 8.59 11.46
C ASN A 103 -16.38 7.31 10.98
N GLU A 104 -16.95 7.32 9.77
CA GLU A 104 -17.58 6.12 9.21
C GLU A 104 -16.54 5.10 8.71
N ILE A 105 -15.40 5.55 8.15
CA ILE A 105 -14.29 4.65 7.77
C ILE A 105 -13.80 3.87 9.00
N GLU A 106 -13.56 4.57 10.13
CA GLU A 106 -13.08 3.95 11.38
C GLU A 106 -14.02 2.85 11.89
N ARG A 107 -15.33 3.00 11.70
CA ARG A 107 -16.33 2.00 12.13
C ARG A 107 -16.46 0.83 11.17
N ALA A 108 -16.23 1.06 9.88
CA ALA A 108 -16.59 0.11 8.83
C ALA A 108 -15.44 -0.81 8.40
N ASN A 109 -14.18 -0.46 8.68
CA ASN A 109 -13.05 -1.06 8.00
C ASN A 109 -11.89 -1.50 8.93
N ASN A 110 -11.36 -2.70 8.70
CA ASN A 110 -10.21 -3.26 9.44
C ASN A 110 -8.86 -3.10 8.72
N GLU A 111 -8.87 -2.76 7.42
CA GLU A 111 -7.68 -2.57 6.58
C GLU A 111 -7.02 -1.21 6.86
N ILE A 112 -7.83 -0.21 7.21
CA ILE A 112 -7.36 1.07 7.73
C ILE A 112 -7.43 1.04 9.26
N LYS A 113 -6.31 1.30 9.92
CA LYS A 113 -6.27 1.48 11.37
C LYS A 113 -6.09 2.95 11.71
N PHE A 114 -7.05 3.50 12.46
CA PHE A 114 -6.88 4.77 13.13
C PHE A 114 -6.15 4.53 14.45
N LEU A 115 -4.95 5.10 14.55
CA LEU A 115 -4.16 5.11 15.76
C LEU A 115 -4.49 6.37 16.57
N LYS A 116 -3.95 6.46 17.80
CA LYS A 116 -4.02 7.71 18.57
C LYS A 116 -3.35 8.84 17.76
N ASP A 117 -3.85 10.06 17.94
CA ASP A 117 -3.33 11.28 17.32
C ASP A 117 -3.64 11.43 15.81
N TYR A 118 -4.78 10.89 15.35
CA TYR A 118 -5.25 11.02 13.95
C TYR A 118 -4.29 10.43 12.91
N ILE A 119 -3.52 9.42 13.30
CA ILE A 119 -2.68 8.68 12.36
C ILE A 119 -3.49 7.55 11.73
N MET A 120 -3.49 7.50 10.41
CA MET A 120 -4.08 6.43 9.61
C MET A 120 -2.97 5.50 9.10
N GLU A 121 -3.06 4.20 9.41
CA GLU A 121 -2.15 3.17 8.86
C GLU A 121 -2.90 2.32 7.82
N ILE A 122 -2.30 2.17 6.63
CA ILE A 122 -2.72 1.26 5.57
C ILE A 122 -1.62 0.21 5.36
N THR A 123 -1.96 -1.07 5.49
CA THR A 123 -1.02 -2.17 5.24
C THR A 123 -1.22 -2.75 3.84
N LEU A 124 -0.15 -2.77 3.04
CA LEU A 124 -0.15 -3.30 1.66
C LEU A 124 0.44 -4.71 1.60
N ALA A 125 1.49 -4.98 2.38
CA ALA A 125 2.11 -6.29 2.53
C ALA A 125 2.87 -6.38 3.85
N GLU A 126 3.11 -7.60 4.32
CA GLU A 126 4.01 -7.85 5.44
C GLU A 126 5.48 -7.85 4.98
N GLY A 127 6.38 -7.38 5.84
CA GLY A 127 7.81 -7.35 5.57
C GLY A 127 8.60 -6.54 6.59
N VAL A 128 9.92 -6.55 6.41
CA VAL A 128 10.85 -5.71 7.18
C VAL A 128 11.02 -4.39 6.44
N VAL A 129 10.80 -3.29 7.16
CA VAL A 129 11.00 -1.93 6.65
C VAL A 129 12.49 -1.62 6.65
N GLU A 130 13.00 -1.19 5.50
CA GLU A 130 14.41 -0.83 5.29
C GLU A 130 14.55 0.59 4.75
N HIS A 131 13.50 1.09 4.07
CA HIS A 131 13.44 2.43 3.52
C HIS A 131 12.12 3.11 3.88
N TRP A 132 12.12 4.43 3.94
CA TRP A 132 10.92 5.24 4.09
C TRP A 132 11.04 6.50 3.24
N ALA A 133 9.90 6.97 2.74
CA ALA A 133 9.77 8.27 2.11
C ALA A 133 8.75 9.10 2.86
N HIS A 134 9.08 10.37 3.10
CA HIS A 134 8.22 11.31 3.80
C HIS A 134 7.77 12.38 2.80
N ILE A 135 6.46 12.59 2.70
CA ILE A 135 5.84 13.50 1.77
C ILE A 135 4.87 14.38 2.54
N GLU A 136 4.90 15.69 2.30
CA GLU A 136 3.79 16.58 2.65
C GLU A 136 2.85 16.68 1.45
N GLY A 137 1.54 16.54 1.68
CA GLY A 137 0.60 16.41 0.58
C GLY A 137 -0.88 16.46 0.95
N GLU A 138 -1.70 16.56 -0.09
CA GLU A 138 -3.14 16.32 0.00
C GLU A 138 -3.45 14.86 -0.28
N VAL A 139 -4.30 14.28 0.56
CA VAL A 139 -4.73 12.89 0.46
C VAL A 139 -6.22 12.83 0.18
N ILE A 140 -6.59 12.12 -0.88
CA ILE A 140 -7.97 11.83 -1.26
C ILE A 140 -8.20 10.34 -1.13
N ILE A 141 -9.13 9.96 -0.25
CA ILE A 141 -9.55 8.57 -0.05
C ILE A 141 -10.89 8.38 -0.74
N LYS A 142 -10.93 7.48 -1.73
CA LYS A 142 -12.14 7.11 -2.47
C LYS A 142 -12.72 5.83 -1.89
N LEU A 143 -14.02 5.86 -1.61
CA LEU A 143 -14.71 4.87 -0.81
C LEU A 143 -15.97 4.37 -1.53
N ASP A 144 -16.36 3.13 -1.24
CA ASP A 144 -17.65 2.59 -1.68
C ASP A 144 -18.82 3.06 -0.80
N LYS A 145 -20.04 2.63 -1.13
CA LYS A 145 -21.27 2.92 -0.37
C LYS A 145 -21.27 2.47 1.10
N LEU A 146 -20.34 1.59 1.48
CA LEU A 146 -20.18 1.07 2.84
C LEU A 146 -18.94 1.70 3.52
N TYR A 147 -18.40 2.78 2.95
CA TYR A 147 -17.21 3.47 3.46
C TYR A 147 -15.95 2.59 3.50
N ARG A 148 -15.85 1.60 2.61
CA ARG A 148 -14.63 0.80 2.44
C ARG A 148 -13.71 1.48 1.43
N PRO A 149 -12.39 1.58 1.70
CA PRO A 149 -11.44 2.25 0.84
C PRO A 149 -11.20 1.43 -0.43
N LEU A 150 -11.36 2.10 -1.56
CA LEU A 150 -11.12 1.57 -2.89
C LEU A 150 -9.76 2.05 -3.40
N LYS A 151 -9.50 3.34 -3.25
CA LYS A 151 -8.29 4.00 -3.78
C LYS A 151 -7.86 5.15 -2.88
N ILE A 152 -6.55 5.38 -2.80
CA ILE A 152 -5.97 6.56 -2.17
C ILE A 152 -5.15 7.30 -3.23
N GLU A 153 -5.28 8.63 -3.24
CA GLU A 153 -4.55 9.52 -4.14
C GLU A 153 -3.80 10.53 -3.26
N ILE A 154 -2.49 10.67 -3.45
CA ILE A 154 -1.62 11.54 -2.65
C ILE A 154 -0.95 12.52 -3.60
N GLU A 155 -1.23 13.81 -3.46
CA GLU A 155 -0.49 14.86 -4.16
C GLU A 155 0.85 15.11 -3.46
N ILE A 156 1.95 15.07 -4.21
CA ILE A 156 3.27 15.39 -3.65
C ILE A 156 3.46 16.91 -3.69
N LYS A 157 3.33 17.59 -2.53
CA LYS A 157 3.67 19.01 -2.40
C LYS A 157 5.15 19.22 -2.06
N ASP A 158 5.69 18.41 -1.15
CA ASP A 158 7.12 18.37 -0.78
C ASP A 158 7.53 16.93 -0.45
N THR A 159 8.77 16.55 -0.75
CA THR A 159 9.32 15.20 -0.51
C THR A 159 10.27 15.14 0.69
N MET A 160 10.46 16.22 1.46
CA MET A 160 11.19 16.26 2.74
C MET A 160 12.46 15.39 2.79
N ASP A 161 13.38 15.61 1.83
CA ASP A 161 14.65 14.88 1.66
C ASP A 161 14.56 13.39 1.27
N SER A 162 13.41 12.93 0.76
CA SER A 162 13.16 11.53 0.38
C SER A 162 13.09 11.26 -1.13
N GLU A 163 13.40 12.25 -1.98
CA GLU A 163 13.39 12.13 -3.45
C GLU A 163 14.11 10.86 -3.95
N LYS A 164 15.30 10.57 -3.40
CA LYS A 164 16.07 9.37 -3.80
C LYS A 164 15.31 8.07 -3.54
N VAL A 165 14.62 7.98 -2.39
CA VAL A 165 13.85 6.79 -2.03
C VAL A 165 12.66 6.65 -2.97
N LEU A 166 11.97 7.76 -3.27
CA LEU A 166 10.85 7.77 -4.21
C LEU A 166 11.27 7.42 -5.63
N MET A 167 12.38 7.97 -6.13
CA MET A 167 12.93 7.62 -7.45
C MET A 167 13.30 6.13 -7.53
N HIS A 168 13.95 5.58 -6.49
CA HIS A 168 14.25 4.14 -6.45
C HIS A 168 13.00 3.26 -6.37
N ALA A 169 11.92 3.80 -5.80
CA ALA A 169 10.62 3.16 -5.74
C ALA A 169 9.76 3.41 -7.00
N ASP A 170 10.27 4.09 -8.03
CA ASP A 170 9.51 4.51 -9.21
C ASP A 170 8.26 5.36 -8.86
N LEU A 171 8.36 6.19 -7.82
CA LEU A 171 7.29 7.05 -7.31
C LEU A 171 7.52 8.56 -7.54
N LEU A 172 8.59 8.91 -8.27
CA LEU A 172 8.95 10.26 -8.70
C LEU A 172 9.64 10.17 -10.08
#